data_AF-A0A6G1AWE7-F1
#
_entry.id   AF-A0A6G1AWE7-F1
#
_cell.length_a   1.000
_cell.length_b   1.000
_cell.length_c   1.000
_cell.angle_alpha   90.00
_cell.angle_beta   90.00
_cell.angle_gamma   90.00
#
_symmetry.space_group_name_H-M   'P 1'
#
loop_
_entity.id
_entity.type
_entity.pdbx_description
1 polymer ?
#
loop_
_entity_poly.entity_id
_entity_poly.type
_entity_poly.pdbx_seq_one_letter_code
_entity_poly.pdbx_strand_id
1 'polypeptide(L)'
;GYGHAAPGTDSGKVFCMFYALLGIPLTLVTFQSLGERLNALVRRLLLAAKRCLGLRRPRVSTENMVVAGLLVCAATLALGAAAFAHFEGWTFFHAYYYCFITLTTIGFGDFVALQSDEALQRKPPYVAFSFLYILLGLTVIGAFLNLV
;
A
#
# COMPACT_ATOMS: atom_id res chain seq x y z
N GLY A 1 10.28 7.86 -1.24
CA GLY A 1 11.49 7.80 -2.08
C GLY A 1 12.62 7.37 -1.21
N TYR A 2 13.01 6.09 -1.29
CA TYR A 2 13.94 5.47 -0.34
C TYR A 2 15.39 5.94 -0.43
N GLY A 3 15.79 6.57 -1.55
CA GLY A 3 17.17 7.05 -1.72
C GLY A 3 18.22 5.99 -2.04
N HIS A 4 17.88 4.69 -2.09
CA HIS A 4 18.80 3.62 -2.49
C HIS A 4 19.28 3.75 -3.95
N ALA A 5 18.50 4.43 -4.81
CA ALA A 5 18.88 4.81 -6.15
C ALA A 5 18.43 6.26 -6.42
N ALA A 6 19.35 7.10 -6.90
CA ALA A 6 19.10 8.52 -7.17
C ALA A 6 19.76 8.96 -8.49
N PRO A 7 19.23 9.98 -9.18
CA PRO A 7 19.80 10.47 -10.44
C PRO A 7 21.22 11.01 -10.25
N GLY A 8 22.20 10.32 -10.86
CA GLY A 8 23.62 10.72 -10.81
C GLY A 8 23.97 11.88 -11.75
N THR A 9 23.16 12.16 -12.77
CA THR A 9 23.40 13.21 -13.77
C THR A 9 22.53 14.43 -13.54
N ASP A 10 23.02 15.61 -13.91
CA ASP A 10 22.27 16.87 -13.76
C ASP A 10 21.00 16.88 -14.62
N SER A 11 21.07 16.35 -15.84
CA SER A 11 19.89 16.16 -16.69
C SER A 11 18.86 15.22 -16.07
N GLY A 12 19.31 14.14 -15.41
CA GLY A 12 18.44 13.21 -14.69
C GLY A 12 17.76 13.86 -13.48
N LYS A 13 18.46 14.73 -12.75
CA LYS A 13 17.89 15.50 -11.63
C LYS A 13 16.82 16.47 -12.12
N VAL A 14 17.10 17.22 -13.20
CA VAL A 14 16.11 18.15 -13.79
C VAL A 14 14.87 17.38 -14.27
N PHE A 15 15.05 16.26 -14.98
CA PHE A 15 13.93 15.41 -15.40
C PHE A 15 13.12 14.92 -14.18
N CYS A 16 13.78 14.46 -13.12
CA CYS A 16 13.12 14.01 -11.90
C CYS A 16 12.27 15.11 -11.24
N MET A 17 12.72 16.36 -11.25
CA MET A 17 11.94 17.50 -10.73
C MET A 17 10.63 17.68 -11.49
N PHE A 18 10.66 17.69 -12.83
CA PHE A 18 9.44 17.81 -13.66
C PHE A 18 8.53 16.59 -13.55
N TYR A 19 9.12 15.38 -13.52
CA TYR A 19 8.38 14.14 -13.32
C TYR A 19 7.62 14.15 -12.00
N ALA A 20 8.26 14.55 -10.90
CA ALA A 20 7.62 14.64 -9.58
C ALA A 20 6.52 15.70 -9.54
N LEU A 21 6.74 16.87 -10.17
CA LEU A 21 5.79 17.97 -10.23
C LEU A 21 4.43 17.54 -10.81
N LEU A 22 4.44 16.74 -11.88
CA LEU A 22 3.21 16.25 -12.53
C LEU A 22 2.73 14.92 -11.92
N GLY A 23 3.68 14.04 -11.58
CA GLY A 23 3.40 12.70 -11.10
C GLY A 23 2.74 12.67 -9.73
N ILE A 24 3.24 13.45 -8.76
CA ILE A 24 2.70 13.44 -7.39
C ILE A 24 1.22 13.84 -7.35
N PRO A 25 0.78 14.97 -7.96
CA PRO A 25 -0.64 15.31 -8.00
C PRO A 25 -1.49 14.23 -8.68
N LEU A 26 -1.04 13.70 -9.81
CA LEU A 26 -1.76 12.65 -10.54
C LEU A 26 -1.90 11.37 -9.70
N THR A 27 -0.82 10.96 -9.03
CA THR A 27 -0.81 9.80 -8.14
C THR A 27 -1.75 10.00 -6.95
N LEU A 28 -1.76 11.18 -6.32
CA LEU A 28 -2.67 11.50 -5.22
C LEU A 28 -4.14 11.40 -5.65
N VAL A 29 -4.52 12.05 -6.76
CA VAL A 29 -5.90 11.99 -7.28
C VAL A 29 -6.30 10.55 -7.63
N THR A 30 -5.38 9.78 -8.20
CA THR A 30 -5.61 8.37 -8.55
C THR A 30 -5.88 7.53 -7.29
N PHE A 31 -5.04 7.67 -6.26
CA PHE A 31 -5.24 6.95 -5.00
C PHE A 31 -6.50 7.37 -4.26
N GLN A 32 -6.87 8.65 -4.30
CA GLN A 32 -8.14 9.10 -3.72
C GLN A 32 -9.33 8.47 -4.44
N SER A 33 -9.34 8.51 -5.78
CA SER A 33 -10.40 7.94 -6.61
C SER A 33 -10.53 6.43 -6.44
N LEU A 34 -9.40 5.72 -6.35
CA LEU A 34 -9.38 4.28 -6.08
C LEU A 34 -9.83 3.96 -4.65
N GLY A 35 -9.41 4.78 -3.68
CA GLY A 35 -9.79 4.64 -2.28
C GLY A 35 -11.30 4.76 -2.05
N GLU A 36 -11.96 5.72 -2.70
CA GLU A 36 -13.42 5.83 -2.68
C GLU A 36 -14.11 4.58 -3.24
N ARG A 37 -13.59 4.03 -4.34
CA ARG A 37 -14.11 2.79 -4.94
C ARG A 37 -13.90 1.59 -4.02
N LEU A 38 -12.76 1.51 -3.32
CA LEU A 38 -12.52 0.49 -2.29
C LEU A 38 -13.49 0.63 -1.12
N ASN A 39 -13.71 1.84 -0.61
CA ASN A 39 -14.67 2.08 0.48
C ASN A 39 -16.10 1.68 0.07
N ALA A 40 -16.50 1.97 -1.17
CA ALA A 40 -17.77 1.51 -1.73
C ALA A 40 -17.84 -0.02 -1.83
N LEU A 41 -16.74 -0.69 -2.20
CA LEU A 41 -16.64 -2.14 -2.21
C LEU A 41 -16.76 -2.73 -0.80
N VAL A 42 -16.00 -2.23 0.18
CA VAL A 42 -16.05 -2.66 1.58
C VAL A 42 -17.47 -2.51 2.13
N ARG A 43 -18.13 -1.38 1.87
CA ARG A 43 -19.54 -1.17 2.27
C ARG A 43 -20.47 -2.22 1.65
N ARG A 44 -20.30 -2.55 0.37
CA ARG A 44 -21.09 -3.61 -0.29
C ARG A 44 -20.84 -4.99 0.32
N LEU A 45 -19.58 -5.33 0.60
CA LEU A 45 -19.20 -6.59 1.23
C LEU A 45 -19.76 -6.71 2.65
N LEU A 46 -19.67 -5.65 3.46
CA LEU A 46 -20.26 -5.61 4.80
C LEU A 46 -21.79 -5.75 4.76
N LEU A 47 -22.44 -5.11 3.79
CA LEU A 47 -23.89 -5.28 3.59
C LEU A 47 -24.23 -6.71 3.19
N ALA A 48 -23.48 -7.31 2.26
CA ALA A 48 -23.67 -8.70 1.85
C ALA A 48 -23.47 -9.66 3.03
N ALA A 49 -22.39 -9.50 3.81
CA ALA A 49 -22.12 -10.29 5.01
C ALA A 49 -23.26 -10.18 6.04
N LYS A 50 -23.74 -8.97 6.34
CA LYS A 50 -24.87 -8.77 7.26
C LYS A 50 -26.18 -9.38 6.74
N ARG A 51 -26.39 -9.43 5.42
CA ARG A 51 -27.53 -10.14 4.82
C ARG A 51 -27.39 -11.65 4.95
N CYS A 52 -26.21 -12.21 4.68
CA CYS A 52 -25.92 -13.63 4.87
C CYS A 52 -26.10 -14.08 6.33
N LEU A 53 -25.83 -13.18 7.29
CA LEU A 53 -26.05 -13.40 8.72
C LEU A 53 -27.53 -13.21 9.17
N GLY A 54 -28.46 -12.96 8.24
CA GLY A 54 -29.90 -12.91 8.54
C GLY A 54 -30.40 -11.66 9.28
N LEU A 55 -29.62 -10.57 9.33
CA LEU A 55 -30.05 -9.34 10.01
C LEU A 55 -31.18 -8.65 9.22
N ARG A 56 -32.34 -8.45 9.87
CA ARG A 56 -33.57 -7.90 9.25
C ARG A 56 -33.44 -6.48 8.65
N ARG A 57 -32.46 -5.67 9.08
CA ARG A 57 -32.17 -4.33 8.52
C ARG A 57 -30.66 -4.03 8.56
N PRO A 58 -29.87 -4.50 7.57
CA PRO A 58 -28.43 -4.30 7.59
C PRO A 58 -28.11 -2.83 7.27
N ARG A 59 -27.72 -2.06 8.30
CA ARG A 59 -27.17 -0.71 8.16
C ARG A 59 -25.66 -0.75 8.40
N VAL A 60 -24.91 -0.06 7.53
CA VAL A 60 -23.47 0.19 7.73
C VAL A 60 -23.34 1.61 8.25
N SER A 61 -23.03 1.74 9.54
CA SER A 61 -22.62 3.00 10.19
C SER A 61 -21.19 3.37 9.81
N THR A 62 -20.84 4.64 9.95
CA THR A 62 -19.46 5.16 9.80
C THR A 62 -18.49 4.41 10.71
N GLU A 63 -18.86 4.13 11.96
CA GLU A 63 -18.06 3.34 12.91
C GLU A 63 -17.68 1.96 12.35
N ASN A 64 -18.63 1.25 11.73
CA ASN A 64 -18.36 -0.05 11.12
C ASN A 64 -17.38 0.07 9.95
N MET A 65 -17.43 1.17 9.19
CA MET A 65 -16.48 1.42 8.11
C MET A 65 -15.10 1.75 8.65
N VAL A 66 -14.99 2.56 9.70
CA VAL A 66 -13.71 2.91 10.34
C VAL A 66 -13.04 1.66 10.91
N VAL A 67 -13.78 0.83 11.65
CA VAL A 67 -13.26 -0.43 12.19
C VAL A 67 -12.84 -1.37 11.06
N ALA A 68 -13.65 -1.51 10.01
CA ALA A 68 -13.28 -2.32 8.84
C ALA A 68 -12.03 -1.77 8.15
N GLY A 69 -11.91 -0.46 7.99
CA GLY A 69 -10.74 0.19 7.40
C GLY A 69 -9.46 -0.05 8.20
N LEU A 70 -9.52 0.10 9.53
CA LEU A 70 -8.40 -0.22 10.42
C LEU A 70 -8.00 -1.70 10.33
N LEU A 71 -8.96 -2.61 10.31
CA LEU A 71 -8.70 -4.05 10.16
C LEU A 71 -8.07 -4.38 8.81
N VAL A 72 -8.53 -3.76 7.72
CA VAL A 72 -7.94 -3.94 6.38
C VAL A 72 -6.52 -3.38 6.34
N CYS A 73 -6.27 -2.20 6.93
CA CYS A 73 -4.91 -1.63 7.03
C CYS A 73 -3.97 -2.57 7.80
N ALA A 74 -4.39 -3.04 8.98
CA ALA A 74 -3.61 -3.96 9.80
C ALA A 74 -3.35 -5.29 9.06
N ALA A 75 -4.35 -5.82 8.36
CA ALA A 75 -4.20 -7.03 7.54
C ALA A 75 -3.23 -6.82 6.38
N THR A 76 -3.29 -5.69 5.67
CA THR A 76 -2.35 -5.35 4.59
C THR A 76 -0.90 -5.26 5.09
N LEU A 77 -0.68 -4.67 6.26
CA LEU A 77 0.65 -4.63 6.89
C LEU A 77 1.13 -6.03 7.28
N ALA A 78 0.27 -6.82 7.93
CA ALA A 78 0.63 -8.18 8.37
C ALA A 78 0.90 -9.14 7.19
N LEU A 79 0.07 -9.10 6.14
CA LEU A 79 0.25 -9.91 4.94
C LEU A 79 1.52 -9.53 4.18
N GLY A 80 1.79 -8.21 4.06
CA GLY A 80 3.06 -7.73 3.51
C GLY A 80 4.25 -8.21 4.32
N ALA A 81 4.20 -8.04 5.64
CA ALA A 81 5.26 -8.46 6.55
C ALA A 81 5.56 -9.95 6.43
N ALA A 82 4.53 -10.80 6.36
CA ALA A 82 4.71 -12.24 6.17
C ALA A 82 5.40 -12.56 4.84
N ALA A 83 5.00 -11.91 3.75
CA ALA A 83 5.61 -12.12 2.44
C ALA A 83 7.06 -11.61 2.38
N PHE A 84 7.32 -10.38 2.82
CA PHE A 84 8.67 -9.79 2.79
C PHE A 84 9.63 -10.48 3.77
N ALA A 85 9.15 -10.92 4.95
CA ALA A 85 9.96 -11.75 5.85
C ALA A 85 10.41 -13.05 5.16
N HIS A 86 9.53 -13.68 4.37
CA HIS A 86 9.87 -14.89 3.64
C HIS A 86 10.83 -14.62 2.47
N PHE A 87 10.56 -13.61 1.65
CA PHE A 87 11.36 -13.33 0.44
C PHE A 87 12.73 -12.71 0.73
N GLU A 88 12.82 -11.83 1.73
CA GLU A 88 14.05 -11.10 2.08
C GLU A 88 14.79 -11.73 3.28
N GLY A 89 14.24 -12.78 3.89
CA GLY A 89 14.83 -13.43 5.07
C GLY A 89 14.83 -12.56 6.33
N TRP A 90 14.04 -11.47 6.34
CA TRP A 90 13.93 -10.59 7.49
C TRP A 90 13.07 -11.20 8.60
N THR A 91 13.23 -10.73 9.83
CA THR A 91 12.28 -11.04 10.89
C THR A 91 10.92 -10.40 10.57
N PHE A 92 9.83 -11.00 11.05
CA PHE A 92 8.48 -10.45 10.85
C PHE A 92 8.38 -8.99 11.31
N PHE A 93 9.03 -8.63 12.42
CA PHE A 93 9.05 -7.26 12.93
C PHE A 93 9.71 -6.28 11.95
N HIS A 94 10.89 -6.61 11.42
CA HIS A 94 11.56 -5.75 10.43
C HIS A 94 10.76 -5.63 9.14
N ALA A 95 10.16 -6.73 8.66
CA ALA A 95 9.28 -6.70 7.50
C ALA A 95 8.02 -5.87 7.74
N TYR A 96 7.43 -5.94 8.94
CA TYR A 96 6.29 -5.12 9.32
C TYR A 96 6.65 -3.63 9.40
N TYR A 97 7.78 -3.31 10.01
CA TYR A 97 8.34 -1.96 10.04
C TYR A 97 8.58 -1.41 8.63
N TYR A 98 9.19 -2.22 7.75
CA TYR A 98 9.37 -1.89 6.34
C TYR A 98 8.03 -1.58 5.66
N CYS A 99 7.03 -2.46 5.79
CA CYS A 99 5.70 -2.23 5.21
C CYS A 99 5.07 -0.94 5.73
N PHE A 100 5.18 -0.67 7.03
CA PHE A 100 4.64 0.54 7.65
C PHE A 100 5.30 1.81 7.09
N ILE A 101 6.63 1.91 7.11
CA ILE A 101 7.40 3.05 6.60
C ILE A 101 7.19 3.25 5.08
N THR A 102 6.99 2.16 4.36
CA THR A 102 6.69 2.15 2.92
C THR A 102 5.32 2.72 2.62
N LEU A 103 4.26 2.18 3.24
CA LEU A 103 2.88 2.54 2.93
C LEU A 103 2.45 3.87 3.54
N THR A 104 3.17 4.37 4.55
CA THR A 104 3.04 5.74 5.07
C THR A 104 3.86 6.76 4.28
N THR A 105 4.51 6.33 3.19
CA THR A 105 5.36 7.14 2.31
C THR A 105 6.56 7.84 2.97
N ILE A 106 6.87 7.51 4.24
CA ILE A 106 8.06 7.99 4.95
C ILE A 106 9.33 7.53 4.22
N GLY A 107 9.43 6.22 3.96
CA GLY A 107 10.47 5.63 3.11
C GLY A 107 11.90 5.96 3.51
N PHE A 108 12.32 5.65 4.74
CA PHE A 108 13.69 5.91 5.22
C PHE A 108 14.79 5.26 4.38
N GLY A 109 14.53 4.06 3.84
CA GLY A 109 15.49 3.34 2.99
C GLY A 109 16.53 2.50 3.74
N ASP A 110 16.37 2.35 5.06
CA ASP A 110 17.11 1.41 5.90
C ASP A 110 16.75 -0.06 5.59
N PHE A 111 15.49 -0.31 5.22
CA PHE A 111 15.02 -1.56 4.63
C PHE A 111 14.42 -1.29 3.25
N VAL A 112 14.89 -2.02 2.23
CA VAL A 112 14.41 -1.89 0.85
C VAL A 112 14.32 -3.28 0.22
N ALA A 113 13.12 -3.68 -0.17
CA ALA A 113 12.90 -4.93 -0.90
C ALA A 113 13.54 -4.88 -2.31
N LEU A 114 13.78 -6.03 -2.91
CA LEU A 114 14.36 -6.19 -4.27
C LEU A 114 15.85 -5.84 -4.38
N GLN A 115 16.54 -5.57 -3.27
CA GLN A 115 17.98 -5.27 -3.27
C GLN A 115 18.85 -6.53 -3.08
N SER A 116 18.32 -7.56 -2.44
CA SER A 116 19.05 -8.81 -2.15
C SER A 116 19.21 -9.68 -3.42
N ASP A 117 20.39 -10.30 -3.60
CA ASP A 117 20.68 -11.32 -4.62
C ASP A 117 20.32 -10.97 -6.08
N GLU A 118 20.49 -9.70 -6.49
CA GLU A 118 20.07 -9.21 -7.82
C GLU A 118 18.60 -9.56 -8.15
N ALA A 119 17.72 -9.59 -7.13
CA ALA A 119 16.33 -9.98 -7.28
C ALA A 119 15.59 -9.19 -8.37
N LEU A 120 15.99 -7.94 -8.60
CA LEU A 120 15.47 -7.08 -9.67
C LEU A 120 15.59 -7.72 -11.07
N GLN A 121 16.68 -8.46 -11.33
CA GLN A 121 16.96 -9.10 -12.63
C GLN A 121 16.59 -10.58 -12.63
N ARG A 122 16.81 -11.27 -11.50
CA ARG A 122 16.65 -12.73 -11.42
C ARG A 122 15.26 -13.22 -11.02
N LYS A 123 14.44 -12.39 -10.36
CA LYS A 123 13.13 -12.80 -9.84
C LYS A 123 11.99 -11.87 -10.31
N PRO A 124 11.66 -11.82 -11.63
CA PRO A 124 10.55 -11.03 -12.16
C PRO A 124 9.20 -11.18 -11.41
N PRO A 125 8.76 -12.39 -10.99
CA PRO A 125 7.48 -12.50 -10.26
C PRO A 125 7.51 -11.81 -8.89
N TYR A 126 8.67 -11.80 -8.22
CA TYR A 126 8.82 -11.11 -6.93
C TYR A 126 8.84 -9.58 -7.10
N VAL A 127 9.44 -9.10 -8.18
CA VAL A 127 9.39 -7.68 -8.58
C VAL A 127 7.94 -7.25 -8.82
N ALA A 128 7.19 -8.02 -9.61
CA ALA A 128 5.78 -7.74 -9.89
C ALA A 128 4.93 -7.75 -8.61
N PHE A 129 5.11 -8.75 -7.74
CA PHE A 129 4.46 -8.83 -6.44
C PHE A 129 4.73 -7.57 -5.60
N SER A 130 5.99 -7.14 -5.51
CA SER A 130 6.39 -5.99 -4.69
C SER A 130 5.76 -4.68 -5.19
N PHE A 131 5.74 -4.46 -6.50
CA PHE A 131 5.07 -3.30 -7.09
C PHE A 131 3.55 -3.33 -6.84
N LEU A 132 2.90 -4.48 -7.07
CA LEU A 132 1.46 -4.63 -6.83
C LEU A 132 1.12 -4.43 -5.35
N TYR A 133 1.94 -4.95 -4.44
CA TYR A 133 1.76 -4.75 -3.00
C TYR A 133 1.82 -3.27 -2.63
N ILE A 134 2.82 -2.53 -3.13
CA ILE A 134 2.98 -1.10 -2.82
C ILE A 134 1.78 -0.31 -3.38
N LEU A 135 1.37 -0.56 -4.62
CA LEU A 135 0.22 0.12 -5.24
C LEU A 135 -1.09 -0.16 -4.50
N LEU A 136 -1.36 -1.43 -4.18
CA LEU A 136 -2.56 -1.83 -3.45
C LEU A 136 -2.55 -1.29 -2.02
N GLY A 137 -1.41 -1.40 -1.34
CA GLY A 137 -1.24 -0.94 0.03
C GLY A 137 -1.42 0.56 0.17
N LEU A 138 -0.85 1.36 -0.73
CA LEU A 138 -1.07 2.81 -0.77
C LEU A 138 -2.53 3.15 -1.04
N THR A 139 -3.20 2.37 -1.89
CA THR A 139 -4.64 2.53 -2.12
C THR A 139 -5.46 2.23 -0.86
N VAL A 140 -5.09 1.21 -0.08
CA VAL A 140 -5.76 0.87 1.20
C VAL A 140 -5.57 1.98 2.23
N ILE A 141 -4.34 2.47 2.42
CA ILE A 141 -4.06 3.58 3.34
C ILE A 141 -4.79 4.84 2.88
N GLY A 142 -4.75 5.15 1.58
CA GLY A 142 -5.48 6.28 0.99
C GLY A 142 -7.01 6.15 1.16
N ALA A 143 -7.57 4.94 1.03
CA ALA A 143 -8.98 4.69 1.27
C ALA A 143 -9.37 4.98 2.72
N PHE A 144 -8.52 4.60 3.68
CA PHE A 144 -8.73 4.88 5.09
C PHE A 144 -8.64 6.39 5.39
N LEU A 145 -7.63 7.07 4.85
CA LEU A 145 -7.48 8.53 4.99
C LEU A 145 -8.64 9.32 4.37
N ASN A 146 -9.25 8.82 3.30
CA ASN A 146 -10.44 9.43 2.71
C ASN A 146 -11.73 9.18 3.51
N LEU A 147 -11.74 8.15 4.36
CA LEU A 147 -12.93 7.76 5.12
C LEU A 147 -13.08 8.55 6.43
N VAL A 148 -11.94 8.87 7.05
CA VAL A 148 -11.84 9.60 8.32
C VAL A 148 -11.80 11.10 8.06
#